data_AF-A0A4Y7NMT7-F1
#
_entry.id   AF-A0A4Y7NMT7-F1
#
_cell.length_a   1.000
_cell.length_b   1.000
_cell.length_c   1.000
_cell.angle_alpha   90.00
_cell.angle_beta   90.00
_cell.angle_gamma   90.00
#
_symmetry.space_group_name_H-M   'P 1'
#
loop_
_entity.id
_entity.type
_entity.pdbx_description
1 polymer ?
#
loop_
_entity_poly.entity_id
_entity_poly.type
_entity_poly.pdbx_seq_one_letter_code
_entity_poly.pdbx_strand_id
1 'polypeptide(L)'
;MFSRNGSRFLNVINASFIQSRNKRVWVRKPLGSPMAKSKLFKIPQKPVLPDDEKVEIKRLYDNYKNQMKSLRQYFFEQSLKQAESGEVAQMKSKLDEEEHARLMEENRLENEKTAQLREERLKIEAVKTQERVMTTLIKKEQENKIFEAQVDTFLQQQKSLPFISPQNIEKAIEEALANPIDFNFAIDLDGYVYRGKETSIDKIPEEKRERLSSYSSN
;
A
#
# COMPACT_ATOMS: atom_id res chain seq x y z
N MET A 1 31.47 -34.29 -10.14
CA MET A 1 30.01 -34.04 -10.17
C MET A 1 29.32 -35.20 -9.47
N PHE A 2 28.49 -34.92 -8.46
CA PHE A 2 27.28 -35.63 -8.02
C PHE A 2 26.97 -35.18 -6.59
N SER A 3 26.28 -34.04 -6.50
CA SER A 3 25.64 -33.55 -5.28
C SER A 3 24.40 -34.41 -5.01
N ARG A 4 24.31 -35.05 -3.85
CA ARG A 4 23.07 -35.63 -3.34
C ARG A 4 22.44 -34.65 -2.37
N ASN A 5 21.46 -33.91 -2.91
CA ASN A 5 20.50 -33.13 -2.14
C ASN A 5 19.81 -34.02 -1.10
N GLY A 6 20.08 -33.78 0.18
CA GLY A 6 19.28 -34.29 1.29
C GLY A 6 17.94 -33.57 1.32
N SER A 7 16.92 -34.15 0.69
CA SER A 7 15.55 -33.68 0.76
C SER A 7 15.01 -33.85 2.17
N ARG A 8 14.76 -32.70 2.80
CA ARG A 8 14.07 -32.44 4.06
C ARG A 8 12.90 -33.41 4.27
N PHE A 9 13.07 -34.38 5.17
CA PHE A 9 11.93 -35.05 5.79
C PHE A 9 11.26 -34.06 6.72
N LEU A 10 9.99 -33.79 6.44
CA LEU A 10 9.13 -32.88 7.18
C LEU A 10 9.04 -33.31 8.65
N ASN A 11 9.65 -32.51 9.53
CA ASN A 11 9.37 -32.52 10.97
C ASN A 11 7.94 -32.06 11.20
N VAL A 12 6.98 -32.98 11.17
CA VAL A 12 5.66 -32.78 11.77
C VAL A 12 5.62 -33.55 13.08
N ILE A 13 6.43 -33.12 14.05
CA ILE A 13 6.16 -33.40 15.44
C ILE A 13 5.26 -32.26 15.90
N ASN A 14 3.95 -32.46 15.73
CA ASN A 14 2.94 -31.62 16.35
C ASN A 14 2.92 -31.97 17.85
N ALA A 15 3.96 -31.59 18.57
CA ALA A 15 3.99 -31.60 20.02
C ALA A 15 3.26 -30.34 20.48
N SER A 16 1.94 -30.45 20.63
CA SER A 16 1.17 -29.57 21.50
C SER A 16 1.71 -29.74 22.93
N PHE A 17 2.83 -29.06 23.21
CA PHE A 17 3.44 -28.95 24.50
C PHE A 17 2.57 -28.00 25.34
N ILE A 18 1.41 -28.51 25.77
CA ILE A 18 0.61 -27.88 26.81
C ILE A 18 1.40 -28.11 28.10
N GLN A 19 2.29 -27.17 28.43
CA GLN A 19 2.87 -27.09 29.76
C GLN A 19 1.75 -26.75 30.75
N SER A 20 1.10 -27.76 31.31
CA SER A 20 0.38 -27.58 32.57
C SER A 20 1.43 -27.32 33.67
N ARG A 21 1.81 -26.05 33.88
CA ARG A 21 2.92 -25.61 34.74
C ARG A 21 2.80 -25.97 36.22
N ASN A 22 1.71 -26.61 36.66
CA ASN A 22 1.47 -26.93 38.07
C ASN A 22 1.15 -28.41 38.37
N LYS A 23 1.30 -29.35 37.43
CA LYS A 23 1.24 -30.78 37.77
C LYS A 23 2.65 -31.27 38.11
N ARG A 24 2.89 -31.58 39.39
CA ARG A 24 4.07 -32.34 39.83
C ARG A 24 4.02 -33.73 39.18
N VAL A 25 4.62 -33.89 38.01
CA VAL A 25 4.75 -35.19 37.34
C VAL A 25 5.86 -35.95 38.06
N TRP A 26 5.51 -37.06 38.71
CA TRP A 26 6.49 -37.95 39.32
C TRP A 26 7.38 -38.56 38.22
N VAL A 27 8.63 -38.09 38.13
CA VAL A 27 9.59 -38.55 37.12
C VAL A 27 10.00 -39.99 37.44
N ARG A 28 9.92 -40.88 36.43
CA ARG A 28 10.44 -42.25 36.54
C ARG A 28 11.97 -42.24 36.54
N LYS A 29 12.61 -43.27 37.10
CA LYS A 29 14.07 -43.40 37.03
C LYS A 29 14.54 -43.38 35.57
N PRO A 30 15.55 -42.58 35.20
CA PRO A 30 16.08 -42.55 33.85
C PRO A 30 16.79 -43.87 33.51
N LEU A 31 16.86 -44.19 32.22
CA LEU A 31 17.65 -45.31 31.72
C LEU A 31 19.13 -45.09 32.13
N GLY A 32 19.74 -46.07 32.79
CA GLY A 32 21.12 -45.96 33.32
C GLY A 32 21.22 -45.58 34.81
N SER A 33 20.11 -45.21 35.46
CA SER A 33 20.10 -45.05 36.92
C SER A 33 20.26 -46.43 37.61
N PRO A 34 21.12 -46.55 38.64
CA PRO A 34 21.29 -47.82 39.32
C PRO A 34 19.99 -48.27 40.00
N MET A 35 19.77 -49.59 39.98
CA MET A 35 18.70 -50.19 40.77
C MET A 35 18.98 -50.00 42.27
N ALA A 36 17.93 -49.83 43.07
CA ALA A 36 18.09 -49.72 44.51
C ALA A 36 18.68 -51.03 45.09
N LYS A 37 19.56 -50.94 46.08
CA LYS A 37 20.20 -52.11 46.71
C LYS A 37 19.19 -53.16 47.19
N SER A 38 18.06 -52.71 47.73
CA SER A 38 16.95 -53.56 48.18
C SER A 38 16.18 -54.30 47.07
N LYS A 39 16.37 -53.91 45.80
CA LYS A 39 15.72 -54.52 44.63
C LYS A 39 16.66 -55.40 43.81
N LEU A 40 17.97 -55.38 44.07
CA LEU A 40 18.99 -56.19 43.35
C LEU A 40 18.66 -57.68 43.32
N PHE A 41 18.20 -58.22 44.43
CA PHE A 41 17.94 -59.66 44.58
C PHE A 41 16.47 -59.96 44.92
N LYS A 42 15.56 -58.99 44.71
CA LYS A 42 14.14 -59.18 45.03
C LYS A 42 13.46 -59.99 43.91
N ILE A 43 13.17 -61.26 44.20
CA ILE A 43 12.37 -62.12 43.31
C ILE A 43 10.87 -61.87 43.58
N PRO A 44 10.08 -61.39 42.61
CA PRO A 44 8.65 -61.23 42.78
C PRO A 44 7.98 -62.61 42.84
N GLN A 45 7.33 -62.90 43.96
CA GLN A 45 6.53 -64.11 44.11
C GLN A 45 5.23 -63.96 43.32
N LYS A 46 4.92 -64.95 42.48
CA LYS A 46 3.65 -64.98 41.75
C LYS A 46 2.54 -65.47 42.69
N PRO A 47 1.35 -64.85 42.68
CA PRO A 47 0.23 -65.40 43.43
C PRO A 47 -0.13 -66.78 42.87
N VAL A 48 -0.35 -67.75 43.77
CA VAL A 48 -0.82 -69.09 43.40
C VAL A 48 -2.34 -69.02 43.31
N LEU A 49 -2.86 -69.16 42.09
CA LEU A 49 -4.29 -69.27 41.82
C LEU A 49 -4.68 -70.75 41.72
N PRO A 50 -5.90 -71.13 42.14
CA PRO A 50 -6.48 -72.44 41.81
C PRO A 50 -6.49 -72.67 40.30
N ASP A 51 -6.35 -73.92 39.87
CA ASP A 51 -6.25 -74.23 38.44
C ASP A 51 -7.57 -74.00 37.70
N ASP A 52 -8.71 -74.26 38.36
CA ASP A 52 -10.06 -74.01 37.82
C ASP A 52 -10.25 -72.53 37.45
N GLU A 53 -9.82 -71.62 38.32
CA GLU A 53 -9.92 -70.18 38.07
C GLU A 53 -9.04 -69.74 36.90
N LYS A 54 -7.83 -70.30 36.74
CA LYS A 54 -6.95 -69.97 35.62
C LYS A 54 -7.57 -70.35 34.29
N VAL A 55 -8.20 -71.53 34.24
CA VAL A 55 -8.88 -72.04 33.04
C VAL A 55 -10.04 -71.13 32.69
N GLU A 56 -10.85 -70.75 33.67
CA GLU A 56 -12.02 -69.89 33.44
C GLU A 56 -11.63 -68.47 33.03
N ILE A 57 -10.64 -67.86 33.68
CA ILE A 57 -10.10 -66.54 33.30
C ILE A 57 -9.60 -66.58 31.86
N LYS A 58 -8.88 -67.64 31.48
CA LYS A 58 -8.40 -67.80 30.10
C LYS A 58 -9.57 -67.88 29.12
N ARG A 59 -10.58 -68.70 29.40
CA ARG A 59 -11.79 -68.84 28.56
C ARG A 59 -12.49 -67.49 28.35
N LEU A 60 -12.74 -66.76 29.44
CA LEU A 60 -13.39 -65.45 29.38
C LEU A 60 -12.57 -64.43 28.60
N TYR A 61 -11.25 -64.42 28.81
CA TYR A 61 -10.36 -63.50 28.13
C TYR A 61 -10.25 -63.78 26.63
N ASP A 62 -10.18 -65.05 26.24
CA ASP A 62 -10.16 -65.48 24.85
C ASP A 62 -11.47 -65.09 24.15
N ASN A 63 -12.62 -65.32 24.80
CA ASN A 63 -13.94 -64.91 24.30
C ASN A 63 -14.05 -63.40 24.12
N TYR A 64 -13.69 -62.62 25.14
CA TYR A 64 -13.70 -61.16 25.09
C TYR A 64 -12.81 -60.62 23.97
N LYS A 65 -11.57 -61.14 23.86
CA LYS A 65 -10.64 -60.72 22.81
C LYS A 65 -11.17 -61.03 21.42
N ASN A 66 -11.79 -62.18 21.23
CA ASN A 66 -12.39 -62.55 19.95
C ASN A 66 -13.53 -61.60 19.58
N GLN A 67 -14.42 -61.29 20.53
CA GLN A 67 -15.51 -60.32 20.32
C GLN A 67 -14.98 -58.90 20.05
N MET A 68 -13.95 -58.46 20.78
CA MET A 68 -13.35 -57.14 20.54
C MET A 68 -12.62 -57.08 19.19
N LYS A 69 -12.03 -58.18 18.75
CA LYS A 69 -11.39 -58.29 17.44
C LYS A 69 -12.42 -58.16 16.31
N SER A 70 -13.58 -58.81 16.41
CA SER A 70 -14.64 -58.69 15.41
C SER A 70 -15.20 -57.27 15.33
N LEU A 71 -15.43 -56.61 16.48
CA LEU A 71 -15.87 -55.21 16.51
C LEU A 71 -14.86 -54.26 15.86
N ARG A 72 -13.56 -54.44 16.16
CA ARG A 72 -12.50 -53.63 15.56
C ARG A 72 -12.48 -53.78 14.04
N GLN A 73 -12.61 -55.01 13.55
CA GLN A 73 -12.66 -55.29 12.12
C GLN A 73 -13.87 -54.62 11.46
N TYR A 74 -15.04 -54.73 12.07
CA TYR A 74 -16.26 -54.06 11.58
C TYR A 74 -16.07 -52.54 11.45
N PHE A 75 -15.57 -51.87 12.50
CA PHE A 75 -15.36 -50.41 12.43
C PHE A 75 -14.29 -50.01 11.41
N PHE A 76 -13.25 -50.83 11.24
CA PHE A 76 -12.24 -50.61 10.21
C PHE A 76 -12.86 -50.66 8.80
N GLU A 77 -13.69 -51.66 8.51
CA GLU A 77 -14.40 -51.77 7.24
C GLU A 77 -15.39 -50.62 7.01
N GLN A 78 -16.10 -50.18 8.04
CA GLN A 78 -16.97 -49.00 7.93
C GLN A 78 -16.18 -47.73 7.62
N SER A 79 -15.02 -47.55 8.27
CA SER A 79 -14.12 -46.43 7.98
C SER A 79 -13.59 -46.46 6.55
N LEU A 80 -13.27 -47.65 6.02
CA LEU A 80 -12.84 -47.80 4.63
C LEU A 80 -13.97 -47.46 3.66
N LYS A 81 -15.19 -47.95 3.89
CA LYS A 81 -16.36 -47.62 3.06
C LYS A 81 -16.68 -46.12 3.06
N GLN A 82 -16.51 -45.46 4.21
CA GLN A 82 -16.63 -44.00 4.30
C GLN A 82 -15.51 -43.29 3.53
N ALA A 83 -14.29 -43.81 3.52
CA ALA A 83 -13.22 -43.27 2.68
C ALA A 83 -13.48 -43.50 1.17
N GLU A 84 -14.07 -44.64 0.82
CA GLU A 84 -14.49 -45.00 -0.54
C GLU A 84 -15.71 -44.19 -1.03
N SER A 85 -16.44 -43.50 -0.14
CA SER A 85 -17.53 -42.56 -0.51
C SER A 85 -17.06 -41.33 -1.31
N GLY A 86 -15.80 -41.34 -1.76
CA GLY A 86 -15.23 -40.40 -2.71
C GLY A 86 -16.04 -40.20 -3.99
N GLU A 87 -16.88 -41.14 -4.42
CA GLU A 87 -17.79 -40.91 -5.56
C GLU A 87 -18.73 -39.72 -5.32
N VAL A 88 -19.30 -39.60 -4.11
CA VAL A 88 -20.16 -38.45 -3.76
C VAL A 88 -19.34 -37.15 -3.73
N ALA A 89 -18.10 -37.22 -3.23
CA ALA A 89 -17.19 -36.08 -3.23
C ALA A 89 -16.77 -35.67 -4.65
N GLN A 90 -16.53 -36.63 -5.54
CA GLN A 90 -16.20 -36.40 -6.95
C GLN A 90 -17.39 -35.80 -7.72
N MET A 91 -18.61 -36.31 -7.49
CA MET A 91 -19.81 -35.74 -8.08
C MET A 91 -20.04 -34.31 -7.61
N LYS A 92 -19.81 -34.03 -6.32
CA LYS A 92 -19.87 -32.66 -5.81
C LYS A 92 -18.80 -31.77 -6.45
N SER A 93 -17.55 -32.24 -6.57
CA SER A 93 -16.47 -31.49 -7.23
C SER A 93 -16.83 -31.13 -8.67
N LYS A 94 -17.43 -32.06 -9.42
CA LYS A 94 -17.87 -31.82 -10.80
C LYS A 94 -18.97 -30.76 -10.88
N LEU A 95 -19.96 -30.82 -9.98
CA LEU A 95 -21.02 -29.81 -9.91
C LEU A 95 -20.45 -28.43 -9.55
N ASP A 96 -19.50 -28.37 -8.62
CA ASP A 96 -18.84 -27.13 -8.23
C ASP A 96 -18.02 -26.54 -9.40
N GLU A 97 -17.37 -27.38 -10.21
CA GLU A 97 -16.65 -26.98 -11.43
C GLU A 97 -17.58 -26.47 -12.53
N GLU A 98 -18.74 -27.11 -12.72
CA GLU A 98 -19.77 -26.69 -13.69
C GLU A 98 -20.39 -25.34 -13.31
N GLU A 99 -20.75 -25.15 -12.03
CA GLU A 99 -21.23 -23.87 -11.50
C GLU A 99 -20.17 -22.77 -11.66
N HIS A 100 -18.91 -23.07 -11.36
CA HIS A 100 -17.82 -22.12 -11.55
C HIS A 100 -17.66 -21.72 -13.03
N ALA A 101 -17.71 -22.67 -13.95
CA ALA A 101 -17.63 -22.39 -15.38
C ALA A 101 -18.77 -21.48 -15.85
N ARG A 102 -20.00 -21.74 -15.38
CA ARG A 102 -21.17 -20.90 -15.68
C ARG A 102 -20.99 -19.47 -15.17
N LEU A 103 -20.53 -19.29 -13.94
CA LEU A 103 -20.31 -17.97 -13.34
C LEU A 103 -19.20 -17.19 -14.06
N MET A 104 -18.16 -17.87 -14.53
CA MET A 104 -17.09 -17.24 -15.31
C MET A 104 -17.61 -16.71 -16.65
N GLU A 105 -18.49 -17.44 -17.32
CA GLU A 105 -19.10 -16.99 -18.58
C GLU A 105 -20.03 -15.79 -18.36
N GLU A 106 -20.83 -15.80 -17.29
CA GLU A 106 -21.67 -14.66 -16.93
C GLU A 106 -20.82 -13.40 -16.64
N ASN A 107 -19.72 -13.56 -15.90
CA ASN A 107 -18.79 -12.47 -15.64
C ASN A 107 -18.17 -11.91 -16.93
N ARG A 108 -17.79 -12.79 -17.86
CA ARG A 108 -17.26 -12.40 -19.15
C ARG A 108 -18.26 -11.56 -19.94
N LEU A 109 -19.51 -12.02 -20.04
CA LEU A 109 -20.57 -11.28 -20.75
C LEU A 109 -20.81 -9.89 -20.13
N GLU A 110 -20.79 -9.78 -18.81
CA GLU A 110 -20.97 -8.50 -18.13
C GLU A 110 -19.78 -7.55 -18.32
N ASN A 111 -18.56 -8.10 -18.35
CA ASN A 111 -17.36 -7.33 -18.68
C ASN A 111 -17.40 -6.81 -20.11
N GLU A 112 -17.89 -7.61 -21.07
CA GLU A 112 -18.04 -7.21 -22.47
C GLU A 112 -19.05 -6.06 -22.61
N LYS A 113 -20.22 -6.12 -21.94
CA LYS A 113 -21.18 -5.01 -21.89
C LYS A 113 -20.57 -3.75 -21.27
N THR A 114 -19.86 -3.91 -20.15
CA THR A 114 -19.22 -2.79 -19.45
C THR A 114 -18.12 -2.14 -20.31
N ALA A 115 -17.38 -2.93 -21.07
CA ALA A 115 -16.36 -2.44 -22.01
C ALA A 115 -16.99 -1.58 -23.11
N GLN A 116 -18.10 -2.02 -23.70
CA GLN A 116 -18.84 -1.25 -24.72
C GLN A 116 -19.30 0.11 -24.17
N LEU A 117 -19.92 0.13 -22.99
CA LEU A 117 -20.33 1.38 -22.32
C LEU A 117 -19.15 2.32 -22.04
N ARG A 118 -17.99 1.75 -21.67
CA ARG A 118 -16.76 2.51 -21.42
C ARG A 118 -16.23 3.15 -22.71
N GLU A 119 -16.27 2.44 -23.83
CA GLU A 119 -15.86 2.97 -25.14
C GLU A 119 -16.77 4.11 -25.59
N GLU A 120 -18.08 3.98 -25.45
CA GLU A 120 -19.03 5.06 -25.75
C GLU A 120 -18.75 6.31 -24.92
N ARG A 121 -18.55 6.14 -23.61
CA ARG A 121 -18.17 7.25 -22.71
C ARG A 121 -16.87 7.91 -23.13
N LEU A 122 -15.85 7.13 -23.48
CA LEU A 122 -14.54 7.63 -23.91
C LEU A 122 -14.63 8.42 -25.22
N LYS A 123 -15.47 7.99 -26.17
CA LYS A 123 -15.73 8.75 -27.41
C LYS A 123 -16.32 10.13 -27.10
N ILE A 124 -17.30 10.21 -26.20
CA ILE A 124 -17.90 11.48 -25.77
C ILE A 124 -16.87 12.37 -25.08
N GLU A 125 -16.04 11.79 -24.20
CA GLU A 125 -14.99 12.51 -23.50
C GLU A 125 -13.90 13.05 -24.44
N ALA A 126 -13.54 12.27 -25.46
CA ALA A 126 -12.59 12.69 -26.49
C ALA A 126 -13.10 13.91 -27.27
N VAL A 127 -14.36 13.91 -27.70
CA VAL A 127 -14.98 15.06 -28.39
C VAL A 127 -14.98 16.30 -27.49
N LYS A 128 -15.43 16.17 -26.23
CA LYS A 128 -15.41 17.30 -25.27
C LYS A 128 -14.01 17.82 -25.01
N THR A 129 -13.02 16.94 -24.98
CA THR A 129 -11.62 17.33 -24.79
C THR A 129 -11.10 18.09 -26.00
N GLN A 130 -11.40 17.64 -27.22
CA GLN A 130 -11.05 18.37 -28.44
C GLN A 130 -11.67 19.77 -28.48
N GLU A 131 -12.96 19.90 -28.12
CA GLU A 131 -13.64 21.20 -28.03
C GLU A 131 -12.96 22.13 -27.00
N ARG A 132 -12.63 21.62 -25.81
CA ARG A 132 -11.92 22.40 -24.77
C ARG A 132 -10.52 22.82 -25.23
N VAL A 133 -9.79 21.95 -25.89
CA VAL A 133 -8.46 22.27 -26.42
C VAL A 133 -8.58 23.37 -27.47
N MET A 134 -9.54 23.27 -28.38
CA MET A 134 -9.75 24.29 -29.41
C MET A 134 -10.13 25.64 -28.82
N THR A 135 -11.05 25.70 -27.86
CA THR A 135 -11.42 26.97 -27.20
C THR A 135 -10.26 27.58 -26.43
N THR A 136 -9.46 26.74 -25.76
CA THR A 136 -8.25 27.19 -25.05
C THR A 136 -7.20 27.75 -26.02
N LEU A 137 -7.01 27.11 -27.18
CA LEU A 137 -6.08 27.58 -28.20
C LEU A 137 -6.52 28.93 -28.79
N ILE A 138 -7.81 29.10 -29.12
CA ILE A 138 -8.36 30.37 -29.62
C ILE A 138 -8.15 31.48 -28.59
N LYS A 139 -8.47 31.22 -27.32
CA LYS A 139 -8.29 32.19 -26.23
C LYS A 139 -6.83 32.59 -26.09
N LYS A 140 -5.92 31.61 -26.11
CA LYS A 140 -4.48 31.85 -26.03
C LYS A 140 -3.96 32.66 -27.23
N GLU A 141 -4.46 32.40 -28.43
CA GLU A 141 -4.11 33.18 -29.62
C GLU A 141 -4.56 34.64 -29.48
N GLN A 142 -5.75 34.89 -28.95
CA GLN A 142 -6.25 36.24 -28.68
C GLN A 142 -5.40 36.96 -27.63
N GLU A 143 -5.09 36.29 -26.51
CA GLU A 143 -4.22 36.82 -25.45
C GLU A 143 -2.83 37.17 -26.00
N ASN A 144 -2.26 36.28 -26.82
CA ASN A 144 -0.96 36.51 -27.46
C ASN A 144 -0.99 37.73 -28.40
N LYS A 145 -2.05 37.90 -29.22
CA LYS A 145 -2.18 39.08 -30.10
C LYS A 145 -2.27 40.38 -29.30
N ILE A 146 -3.01 40.38 -28.20
CA ILE A 146 -3.10 41.55 -27.30
C ILE A 146 -1.72 41.84 -26.69
N PHE A 147 -1.02 40.81 -26.23
CA PHE A 147 0.31 40.94 -25.65
C PHE A 147 1.34 41.46 -26.66
N GLU A 148 1.34 40.94 -27.89
CA GLU A 148 2.21 41.42 -28.98
C GLU A 148 1.95 42.89 -29.28
N ALA A 149 0.68 43.30 -29.38
CA ALA A 149 0.33 44.71 -29.58
C ALA A 149 0.80 45.61 -28.42
N GLN A 150 0.70 45.14 -27.17
CA GLN A 150 1.21 45.87 -26.00
C GLN A 150 2.74 45.99 -26.04
N VAL A 151 3.45 44.93 -26.41
CA VAL A 151 4.91 44.94 -26.55
C VAL A 151 5.33 45.89 -27.67
N ASP A 152 4.66 45.87 -28.82
CA ASP A 152 4.97 46.74 -29.94
C ASP A 152 4.76 48.22 -29.61
N THR A 153 3.64 48.55 -28.95
CA THR A 153 3.37 49.91 -28.48
C THR A 153 4.41 50.37 -27.46
N PHE A 154 4.79 49.51 -26.51
CA PHE A 154 5.85 49.80 -25.55
C PHE A 154 7.20 50.04 -26.25
N LEU A 155 7.59 49.20 -27.21
CA LEU A 155 8.82 49.37 -27.99
C LEU A 155 8.81 50.66 -28.81
N GLN A 156 7.69 51.04 -29.41
CA GLN A 156 7.55 52.32 -30.13
C GLN A 156 7.72 53.52 -29.19
N GLN A 157 7.13 53.47 -27.99
CA GLN A 157 7.32 54.50 -26.96
C GLN A 157 8.79 54.59 -26.51
N GLN A 158 9.46 53.45 -26.30
CA GLN A 158 10.87 53.45 -25.93
C GLN A 158 11.78 54.00 -27.05
N LYS A 159 11.46 53.72 -28.32
CA LYS A 159 12.20 54.25 -29.47
C LYS A 159 12.02 55.76 -29.68
N SER A 160 10.90 56.34 -29.24
CA SER A 160 10.67 57.78 -29.35
C SER A 160 11.38 58.58 -28.26
N LEU A 161 11.80 57.94 -27.16
CA LEU A 161 12.63 58.57 -26.15
C LEU A 161 13.99 58.95 -26.75
N PRO A 162 14.53 60.14 -26.42
CA PRO A 162 15.78 60.61 -26.99
C PRO A 162 16.94 59.70 -26.53
N PHE A 163 17.52 58.97 -27.48
CA PHE A 163 18.73 58.18 -27.24
C PHE A 163 19.99 59.00 -27.51
N ILE A 164 21.04 58.79 -26.72
CA ILE A 164 22.32 59.51 -26.88
C ILE A 164 23.02 58.99 -28.14
N SER A 165 23.11 59.83 -29.18
CA SER A 165 23.85 59.55 -30.41
C SER A 165 25.28 60.09 -30.34
N PRO A 166 26.24 59.58 -31.15
CA PRO A 166 27.63 60.05 -31.16
C PRO A 166 27.80 61.56 -31.31
N GLN A 167 26.88 62.21 -32.02
CA GLN A 167 26.88 63.65 -32.27
C GLN A 167 26.43 64.47 -31.05
N ASN A 168 25.63 63.88 -30.16
CA ASN A 168 25.05 64.53 -28.98
C ASN A 168 25.76 64.13 -27.66
N ILE A 169 26.87 63.39 -27.73
CA ILE A 169 27.57 62.85 -26.55
C ILE A 169 28.05 63.97 -25.63
N GLU A 170 28.76 64.97 -26.16
CA GLU A 170 29.36 66.05 -25.35
C GLU A 170 28.28 66.82 -24.59
N LYS A 171 27.19 67.18 -25.29
CA LYS A 171 26.03 67.85 -24.69
C LYS A 171 25.37 67.01 -23.60
N ALA A 172 25.20 65.71 -23.82
CA ALA A 172 24.59 64.81 -22.84
C ALA A 172 25.47 64.64 -21.59
N ILE A 173 26.81 64.63 -21.75
CA ILE A 173 27.76 64.57 -20.63
C ILE A 173 27.67 65.85 -19.78
N GLU A 174 27.67 67.01 -20.41
CA GLU A 174 27.54 68.29 -19.71
C GLU A 174 26.21 68.39 -18.95
N GLU A 175 25.11 68.00 -19.58
CA GLU A 175 23.78 67.99 -18.96
C GLU A 175 23.71 67.03 -17.75
N ALA A 176 24.33 65.85 -17.86
CA ALA A 176 24.38 64.88 -16.77
C ALA A 176 25.27 65.35 -15.60
N LEU A 177 26.36 66.05 -15.87
CA LEU A 177 27.21 66.64 -14.83
C LEU A 177 26.55 67.84 -14.15
N ALA A 178 25.80 68.65 -14.91
CA ALA A 178 25.08 69.82 -14.40
C ALA A 178 23.86 69.43 -13.56
N ASN A 179 23.15 68.37 -13.93
CA ASN A 179 21.90 67.93 -13.30
C ASN A 179 22.03 66.52 -12.69
N PRO A 180 22.69 66.35 -11.53
CA PRO A 180 22.72 65.07 -10.83
C PRO A 180 21.31 64.71 -10.32
N ILE A 181 20.78 63.56 -10.76
CA ILE A 181 19.46 63.05 -10.36
C ILE A 181 19.62 62.10 -9.16
N ASP A 182 18.87 62.33 -8.09
CA ASP A 182 18.82 61.47 -6.90
C ASP A 182 17.63 60.50 -6.97
N PHE A 183 17.92 59.20 -7.02
CA PHE A 183 16.90 58.14 -7.01
C PHE A 183 16.56 57.63 -5.60
N ASN A 184 17.21 58.13 -4.55
CA ASN A 184 16.93 57.67 -3.20
C ASN A 184 15.54 58.14 -2.76
N PHE A 185 14.73 57.21 -2.26
CA PHE A 185 13.46 57.51 -1.62
C PHE A 185 13.21 56.52 -0.47
N ALA A 186 12.43 56.96 0.52
CA ALA A 186 11.94 56.15 1.61
C ALA A 186 10.42 55.94 1.48
N ILE A 187 9.93 54.81 1.97
CA ILE A 187 8.50 54.50 2.06
C ILE A 187 8.15 54.26 3.53
N ASP A 188 7.03 54.84 3.96
CA ASP A 188 6.46 54.61 5.29
C ASP A 188 5.44 53.46 5.27
N LEU A 189 5.07 52.94 6.45
CA LEU A 189 4.13 51.85 6.62
C LEU A 189 2.76 52.13 5.98
N ASP A 190 2.35 53.40 5.92
CA ASP A 190 1.10 53.84 5.30
C ASP A 190 1.18 53.96 3.75
N GLY A 191 2.37 53.76 3.19
CA GLY A 191 2.64 53.76 1.74
C GLY A 191 2.95 55.14 1.13
N TYR A 192 3.31 56.12 1.95
CA TYR A 192 3.78 57.43 1.48
C TYR A 192 5.24 57.39 1.03
N VAL A 193 5.56 58.07 -0.07
CA VAL A 193 6.90 58.15 -0.66
C VAL A 193 7.56 59.47 -0.33
N TYR A 194 8.79 59.39 0.16
CA TYR A 194 9.63 60.54 0.47
C TYR A 194 10.89 60.49 -0.38
N ARG A 195 11.02 61.38 -1.37
CA ARG A 195 12.15 61.41 -2.32
C ARG A 195 13.28 62.31 -1.82
N GLY A 196 14.52 61.90 -2.05
CA GLY A 196 15.74 62.65 -1.72
C GLY A 196 16.40 62.21 -0.41
N LYS A 197 17.71 62.40 -0.30
CA LYS A 197 18.50 62.09 0.92
C LYS A 197 18.29 63.06 2.08
N GLU A 198 17.96 64.32 1.78
CA GLU A 198 17.91 65.42 2.76
C GLU A 198 16.49 65.82 3.17
N THR A 199 15.47 65.16 2.60
CA THR A 199 14.07 65.45 2.89
C THR A 199 13.66 64.79 4.19
N SER A 200 13.35 65.62 5.18
CA SER A 200 12.79 65.18 6.46
C SER A 200 11.27 65.27 6.41
N ILE A 201 10.58 64.30 7.02
CA ILE A 201 9.11 64.18 7.04
C ILE A 201 8.44 65.47 7.53
N ASP A 202 9.03 66.13 8.53
CA ASP A 202 8.49 67.35 9.15
C ASP A 202 8.45 68.57 8.21
N LYS A 203 9.22 68.54 7.12
CA LYS A 203 9.29 69.65 6.15
C LYS A 203 8.23 69.54 5.05
N ILE A 204 7.51 68.42 4.96
CA ILE A 204 6.54 68.15 3.90
C ILE A 204 5.12 68.17 4.50
N PRO A 205 4.30 69.18 4.16
CA PRO A 205 2.90 69.23 4.55
C PRO A 205 2.13 67.97 4.08
N GLU A 206 1.21 67.48 4.90
CA GLU A 206 0.47 66.24 4.64
C GLU A 206 -0.26 66.23 3.30
N GLU A 207 -0.80 67.38 2.88
CA GLU A 207 -1.52 67.55 1.60
C GLU A 207 -0.66 67.31 0.36
N LYS A 208 0.68 67.39 0.49
CA LYS A 208 1.63 67.26 -0.62
C LYS A 208 2.36 65.91 -0.64
N ARG A 209 2.02 64.98 0.24
CA ARG A 209 2.67 63.66 0.30
C ARG A 209 2.16 62.78 -0.83
N GLU A 210 3.08 62.29 -1.67
CA GLU A 210 2.78 61.30 -2.71
C GLU A 210 2.55 59.94 -2.06
N ARG A 211 1.47 59.25 -2.45
CA ARG A 211 1.21 57.87 -2.05
C ARG A 211 1.43 56.95 -3.24
N LEU A 212 2.11 55.83 -3.04
CA LEU A 212 2.16 54.79 -4.06
C LEU A 212 0.74 54.23 -4.24
N SER A 213 0.12 54.54 -5.38
CA SER A 213 -1.15 53.93 -5.77
C SER A 213 -0.95 52.42 -5.90
N SER A 214 -1.61 51.64 -5.06
CA SER A 214 -1.68 50.18 -5.18
C SER A 214 -2.74 49.71 -6.19
N TYR A 215 -3.44 50.63 -6.87
CA TYR A 215 -4.49 50.30 -7.82
C TYR A 215 -4.04 50.62 -9.24
N SER A 216 -3.59 49.58 -9.94
CA SER A 216 -3.81 49.50 -11.38
C SER A 216 -5.29 49.24 -11.58
N SER A 217 -6.07 50.26 -11.94
CA SER A 217 -7.41 50.03 -12.48
C SER A 217 -7.27 49.12 -13.70
N ASN A 218 -7.90 47.95 -13.64
CA ASN A 218 -8.11 47.07 -14.80
C ASN A 218 -8.97 47.76 -15.86
#